data_AF-A0A941J5E0-F1
#
_entry.id   AF-A0A941J5E0-F1
#
_cell.length_a   1.000
_cell.length_b   1.000
_cell.length_c   1.000
_cell.angle_alpha   90.00
_cell.angle_beta   90.00
_cell.angle_gamma   90.00
#
_symmetry.space_group_name_H-M   'P 1'
#
loop_
_entity.id
_entity.type
_entity.pdbx_description
1 polymer ?
#
loop_
_entity_poly.entity_id
_entity_poly.type
_entity_poly.pdbx_seq_one_letter_code
_entity_poly.pdbx_strand_id
1 'polypeptide(L)'
;MPRGDKRRRSPAEYVTDGAWPHAVLDDHHGARVAQEVAARLRRVIDERGWSVAEVSRRSGVSRMTVAQVLDGAVWCDLLTIANLEKMLGVDLWPGRNPGNPPQ
;
A
#
# COMPACT_ATOMS: atom_id res chain seq x y z
N MET A 1 -13.09 25.65 -5.07
CA MET A 1 -13.71 24.32 -4.92
C MET A 1 -13.04 23.63 -3.73
N PRO A 2 -13.75 23.30 -2.64
CA PRO A 2 -13.13 22.55 -1.55
C PRO A 2 -12.81 21.14 -2.04
N ARG A 3 -11.54 20.75 -1.92
CA ARG A 3 -11.01 19.42 -2.26
C ARG A 3 -11.76 18.39 -1.39
N GLY A 4 -12.38 17.38 -2.01
CA GLY A 4 -13.24 16.43 -1.34
C GLY A 4 -12.63 15.82 -0.07
N ASP A 5 -13.39 15.85 1.01
CA ASP A 5 -13.08 15.49 2.40
C ASP A 5 -12.68 14.01 2.62
N LYS A 6 -12.71 13.18 1.57
CA LYS A 6 -12.57 11.72 1.62
C LYS A 6 -11.13 11.21 1.79
N ARG A 7 -10.15 12.08 2.05
CA ARG A 7 -8.74 11.73 2.33
C ARG A 7 -8.18 12.42 3.57
N ARG A 8 -9.03 12.89 4.50
CA ARG A 8 -8.56 13.47 5.77
C ARG A 8 -7.75 12.47 6.60
N ARG A 9 -8.19 11.22 6.62
CA ARG A 9 -7.50 10.09 7.25
C ARG A 9 -6.67 9.33 6.23
N SER A 10 -5.45 9.01 6.60
CA SER A 10 -4.58 8.03 5.96
C SER A 10 -5.13 6.61 6.13
N PRO A 11 -4.77 5.67 5.24
CA PRO A 11 -5.19 4.27 5.36
C PRO A 11 -4.92 3.63 6.73
N ALA A 12 -3.73 3.86 7.32
CA ALA A 12 -3.35 3.28 8.61
C ALA A 12 -4.19 3.81 9.78
N GLU A 13 -4.81 4.99 9.65
CA GLU A 13 -5.70 5.50 10.70
C GLU A 13 -6.98 4.68 10.86
N TYR A 14 -7.33 3.83 9.89
CA TYR A 14 -8.51 2.94 9.96
C TYR A 14 -8.26 1.63 10.73
N VAL A 15 -7.04 1.44 11.28
CA VAL A 15 -6.69 0.28 12.11
C VAL A 15 -7.50 0.26 13.40
N THR A 16 -8.09 -0.89 13.71
CA THR A 16 -8.82 -1.16 14.96
C THR A 16 -8.09 -2.13 15.87
N ASP A 17 -7.31 -3.06 15.32
CA ASP A 17 -6.49 -4.02 16.06
C ASP A 17 -5.25 -4.46 15.26
N GLY A 18 -4.17 -4.78 15.97
CA GLY A 18 -2.89 -5.19 15.36
C GLY A 18 -2.05 -4.06 14.78
N ALA A 19 -1.16 -4.40 13.85
CA ALA A 19 -0.21 -3.47 13.24
C ALA A 19 -0.27 -3.54 11.72
N TRP A 20 -0.30 -2.37 11.07
CA TRP A 20 -0.20 -2.25 9.63
C TRP A 20 1.08 -2.92 9.09
N PRO A 21 1.08 -3.58 7.91
CA PRO A 21 -0.05 -3.81 7.00
C PRO A 21 -0.81 -5.12 7.27
N HIS A 22 -0.72 -5.69 8.47
CA HIS A 22 -1.39 -6.94 8.85
C HIS A 22 -2.42 -6.73 9.96
N ALA A 23 -3.03 -5.55 9.99
CA ALA A 23 -4.00 -5.13 10.99
C ALA A 23 -5.45 -5.44 10.56
N VAL A 24 -6.32 -5.54 11.55
CA VAL A 24 -7.77 -5.46 11.34
C VAL A 24 -8.15 -4.00 11.19
N LEU A 25 -8.90 -3.68 10.13
CA LEU A 25 -9.44 -2.36 9.86
C LEU A 25 -10.94 -2.31 10.14
N ASP A 26 -11.46 -1.10 10.34
CA ASP A 26 -12.89 -0.83 10.34
C ASP A 26 -13.56 -1.12 8.97
N ASP A 27 -14.83 -0.76 8.81
CA ASP A 27 -15.56 -0.96 7.55
C ASP A 27 -15.24 0.06 6.45
N HIS A 28 -13.95 0.22 6.15
CA HIS A 28 -13.47 1.08 5.08
C HIS A 28 -12.81 0.29 3.94
N HIS A 29 -13.59 -0.01 2.90
CA HIS A 29 -13.16 -0.79 1.74
C HIS A 29 -11.84 -0.30 1.11
N GLY A 30 -11.69 1.01 0.88
CA GLY A 30 -10.47 1.55 0.29
C GLY A 30 -9.23 1.35 1.16
N ALA A 31 -9.38 1.34 2.49
CA ALA A 31 -8.26 1.17 3.40
C ALA A 31 -7.80 -0.29 3.40
N ARG A 32 -8.74 -1.24 3.29
CA ARG A 32 -8.44 -2.67 3.06
C ARG A 32 -7.68 -2.89 1.76
N VAL A 33 -8.07 -2.22 0.67
CA VAL A 33 -7.31 -2.25 -0.60
C VAL A 33 -5.89 -1.72 -0.41
N ALA A 34 -5.72 -0.56 0.23
CA ALA A 34 -4.41 0.03 0.48
C ALA A 34 -3.53 -0.86 1.36
N GLN A 35 -4.11 -1.52 2.37
CA GLN A 35 -3.41 -2.44 3.26
C GLN A 35 -2.91 -3.67 2.52
N GLU A 36 -3.75 -4.27 1.68
CA GLU A 36 -3.38 -5.43 0.89
C GLU A 36 -2.28 -5.11 -0.14
N VAL A 37 -2.32 -3.92 -0.77
CA VAL A 37 -1.21 -3.43 -1.62
C VAL A 37 0.08 -3.30 -0.80
N ALA A 38 0.02 -2.72 0.39
CA ALA A 38 1.19 -2.54 1.25
C ALA A 38 1.76 -3.90 1.74
N ALA A 39 0.89 -4.85 2.11
CA ALA A 39 1.26 -6.20 2.53
C ALA A 39 1.94 -6.97 1.40
N ARG A 40 1.37 -6.97 0.19
CA ARG A 40 1.98 -7.61 -0.99
C ARG A 40 3.30 -6.96 -1.37
N LEU A 41 3.37 -5.63 -1.33
CA LEU A 41 4.61 -4.91 -1.61
C LEU A 41 5.69 -5.27 -0.58
N ARG A 42 5.38 -5.26 0.72
CA ARG A 42 6.30 -5.67 1.79
C ARG A 42 6.82 -7.08 1.56
N ARG A 43 5.91 -8.03 1.32
CA ARG A 43 6.24 -9.43 1.07
C ARG A 43 7.23 -9.59 -0.07
N VAL A 44 6.97 -8.97 -1.22
CA VAL A 44 7.85 -9.09 -2.40
C VAL A 44 9.22 -8.43 -2.17
N ILE A 45 9.27 -7.31 -1.44
CA ILE A 45 10.52 -6.65 -1.05
C ILE A 45 11.36 -7.57 -0.18
N ASP A 46 10.75 -8.18 0.84
CA ASP A 46 11.42 -9.04 1.80
C ASP A 46 11.89 -10.35 1.14
N GLU A 47 11.04 -10.99 0.33
CA GLU A 47 11.38 -12.20 -0.45
C GLU A 47 12.57 -11.98 -1.39
N ARG A 48 12.73 -10.76 -1.93
CA ARG A 48 13.84 -10.40 -2.83
C ARG A 48 15.05 -9.82 -2.10
N GLY A 49 14.96 -9.60 -0.79
CA GLY A 49 16.01 -8.95 0.01
C GLY A 49 16.32 -7.52 -0.44
N TRP A 50 15.33 -6.79 -0.96
CA TRP A 50 15.52 -5.42 -1.43
C TRP A 50 15.32 -4.40 -0.32
N SER A 51 16.00 -3.26 -0.44
CA SER A 51 15.70 -2.09 0.37
C SER A 51 14.65 -1.22 -0.33
N VAL A 52 13.99 -0.33 0.42
CA VAL A 52 13.11 0.71 -0.14
C VAL A 52 13.86 1.58 -1.18
N ALA A 53 15.15 1.84 -0.95
CA ALA A 53 15.98 2.58 -1.89
C ALA A 53 16.16 1.81 -3.21
N GLU A 54 16.31 0.49 -3.15
CA GLU A 54 16.44 -0.35 -4.33
C GLU A 54 15.14 -0.43 -5.13
N VAL A 55 13.99 -0.56 -4.44
CA VAL A 55 12.67 -0.49 -5.06
C VAL A 55 12.50 0.83 -5.80
N SER A 56 12.82 1.94 -5.14
CA SER A 56 12.73 3.28 -5.72
C SER A 56 13.57 3.42 -6.99
N ARG A 57 14.83 2.96 -6.94
CA ARG A 57 15.76 3.01 -8.07
C ARG A 57 15.24 2.21 -9.27
N ARG A 58 14.62 1.06 -9.04
CA ARG A 58 14.14 0.16 -10.10
C ARG A 58 12.78 0.57 -10.67
N SER A 59 11.86 1.07 -9.85
CA SER A 59 10.49 1.39 -10.29
C SER A 59 10.32 2.83 -10.78
N GLY A 60 11.26 3.72 -10.45
CA GLY A 60 11.09 5.16 -10.68
C GLY A 60 10.10 5.83 -9.71
N VAL A 61 9.53 5.09 -8.75
CA VAL A 61 8.72 5.65 -7.66
C VAL A 61 9.65 6.21 -6.59
N SER A 62 9.33 7.38 -6.03
CA SER A 62 10.19 8.02 -5.02
C SER A 62 10.32 7.15 -3.76
N ARG A 63 11.51 7.14 -3.14
CA ARG A 63 11.76 6.40 -1.89
C ARG A 63 10.78 6.80 -0.78
N MET A 64 10.44 8.09 -0.69
CA MET A 64 9.46 8.59 0.28
C MET A 64 8.07 8.01 0.03
N THR A 65 7.62 7.99 -1.23
CA THR A 65 6.33 7.40 -1.60
C THR A 65 6.27 5.91 -1.25
N VAL A 66 7.32 5.14 -1.58
CA VAL A 66 7.36 3.71 -1.25
C VAL A 66 7.28 3.49 0.26
N ALA A 67 8.02 4.26 1.06
CA ALA A 67 7.97 4.18 2.52
C ALA A 67 6.56 4.52 3.05
N GLN A 68 5.97 5.63 2.60
CA GLN A 68 4.64 6.05 3.05
C GLN A 68 3.53 5.06 2.67
N VAL A 69 3.64 4.37 1.53
CA VAL A 69 2.71 3.29 1.16
C VAL A 69 2.88 2.10 2.10
N LEU A 70 4.13 1.70 2.38
CA LEU A 70 4.42 0.61 3.32
C LEU A 70 3.94 0.91 4.74
N ASP A 71 3.95 2.18 5.16
CA ASP A 71 3.49 2.64 6.47
C ASP A 71 1.98 2.97 6.50
N GLY A 72 1.28 2.90 5.36
CA GLY A 72 -0.13 3.24 5.25
C GLY A 72 -0.44 4.72 5.48
N ALA A 73 0.58 5.59 5.35
CA ALA A 73 0.49 7.03 5.57
C ALA A 73 -0.13 7.80 4.39
N VAL A 74 -0.17 7.19 3.19
CA VAL A 74 -0.73 7.80 1.98
C VAL A 74 -1.64 6.85 1.22
N TRP A 75 -2.62 7.44 0.54
CA TRP A 75 -3.41 6.75 -0.48
C TRP A 75 -2.54 6.53 -1.70
N CYS A 76 -2.12 5.28 -1.95
CA CYS A 76 -1.38 4.92 -3.15
C CYS A 76 -2.20 5.27 -4.40
N ASP A 77 -1.56 5.92 -5.37
CA ASP A 77 -2.22 6.29 -6.62
C ASP A 77 -2.03 5.23 -7.72
N LEU A 78 -2.82 5.36 -8.79
CA LEU A 78 -2.82 4.41 -9.91
C LEU A 78 -1.46 4.32 -10.61
N LEU A 79 -0.73 5.43 -10.71
CA LEU A 79 0.56 5.47 -11.40
C LEU A 79 1.65 4.76 -10.57
N THR A 80 1.60 4.93 -9.25
CA THR A 80 2.49 4.26 -8.30
C THR A 80 2.28 2.75 -8.35
N ILE A 81 1.03 2.27 -8.30
CA ILE A 81 0.72 0.84 -8.41
C ILE A 81 1.22 0.30 -9.75
N ALA A 82 0.87 0.94 -10.86
CA ALA A 82 1.26 0.46 -12.20
C ALA A 82 2.79 0.37 -12.39
N ASN A 83 3.55 1.35 -11.89
CA ASN A 83 5.01 1.33 -11.99
C ASN A 83 5.65 0.27 -11.09
N LEU A 84 5.11 0.06 -9.88
CA LEU A 84 5.57 -1.00 -9.00
C LEU A 84 5.27 -2.37 -9.60
N GLU A 85 4.04 -2.64 -10.06
CA GLU A 85 3.65 -3.92 -10.67
C GLU A 85 4.48 -4.22 -11.91
N LYS A 86 4.68 -3.23 -12.80
CA LYS A 86 5.53 -3.39 -13.99
C LYS A 86 6.97 -3.78 -13.63
N MET A 87 7.54 -3.16 -12.59
CA MET A 87 8.91 -3.44 -12.16
C MET A 87 9.02 -4.77 -11.41
N LEU A 88 8.05 -5.06 -10.56
CA LEU A 88 8.04 -6.28 -9.74
C LEU A 88 7.67 -7.51 -10.58
N GLY A 89 6.86 -7.36 -11.63
CA GLY A 89 6.32 -8.47 -12.41
C GLY A 89 5.27 -9.29 -11.65
N VAL A 90 4.58 -8.67 -10.69
CA VAL A 90 3.50 -9.28 -9.89
C VAL A 90 2.39 -8.27 -9.65
N ASP A 91 1.19 -8.77 -9.40
CA ASP A 91 0.02 -7.95 -9.07
C ASP A 91 0.01 -7.56 -7.59
N LEU A 92 0.07 -6.25 -7.34
CA LEU A 92 -0.17 -5.65 -6.02
C LEU A 92 -1.65 -5.37 -5.82
N TRP A 93 -2.40 -5.10 -6.90
CA TRP A 93 -3.83 -4.84 -6.82
C TRP A 93 -4.59 -6.10 -6.35
N PRO A 94 -5.48 -5.98 -5.34
CA PRO A 94 -6.11 -7.15 -4.75
C PRO A 94 -7.41 -7.60 -5.41
N GLY A 95 -7.80 -6.95 -6.50
CA GLY A 95 -9.11 -7.14 -7.10
C GLY A 95 -10.20 -6.43 -6.29
N ARG A 96 -11.37 -7.05 -6.17
CA ARG A 96 -12.58 -6.41 -5.61
C ARG A 96 -12.84 -6.73 -4.14
N ASN A 97 -12.23 -7.79 -3.61
CA ASN A 97 -12.51 -8.31 -2.28
C ASN A 97 -11.19 -8.47 -1.48
N PRO A 98 -10.60 -7.36 -0.99
CA PRO A 98 -9.42 -7.42 -0.14
C PRO A 98 -9.73 -8.09 1.20
N GLY A 99 -8.72 -8.74 1.78
CA GLY A 99 -8.81 -9.36 3.12
C GLY A 99 -8.93 -8.33 4.25
N ASN A 100 -9.21 -8.82 5.46
CA ASN A 100 -9.14 -8.04 6.69
C ASN A 100 -8.84 -8.97 7.88
N PRO A 101 -7.56 -9.28 8.18
CA PRO A 101 -6.34 -8.76 7.56
C PRO A 101 -6.01 -9.39 6.19
N PRO A 102 -5.00 -8.87 5.47
CA PRO A 102 -4.46 -9.48 4.25
C PRO A 102 -3.95 -10.91 4.45
N GLN A 103 -3.92 -11.69 3.37
CA GLN A 103 -3.37 -13.06 3.34
C GLN A 103 -1.92 -13.11 2.84
#